data_AF-A0A7J7QI81-F1
#
_entry.id   AF-A0A7J7QI81-F1
#
_cell.length_a   1.000
_cell.length_b   1.000
_cell.length_c   1.000
_cell.angle_alpha   90.00
_cell.angle_beta   90.00
_cell.angle_gamma   90.00
#
_symmetry.space_group_name_H-M   'P 1'
#
loop_
_entity.id
_entity.type
_entity.pdbx_description
1 polymer ?
#
loop_
_entity_poly.entity_id
_entity_poly.type
_entity_poly.pdbx_seq_one_letter_code
_entity_poly.pdbx_strand_id
1 'polypeptide(L)'
;MERAIYLSRVAGLEKRTGGCFGAVVVKNDKIVGEGYNNVMSHNDPTWHGEIGAIRDASQRLGTPHLRGCVLYTSSEPCPMCMGACYWARIDKIFYATTAKDVKEHGRFEDEDFYAEFAKPPADRNIPAIEFMRDEAVKVWEEFGAMPDRCHY
;
A
#
# COMPACT_ATOMS: atom_id res chain seq x y z
N MET A 1 12.53 -0.48 12.42
CA MET A 1 11.81 -1.78 12.40
C MET A 1 11.01 -2.03 13.67
N GLU A 2 11.61 -1.98 14.87
CA GLU A 2 10.90 -2.22 16.15
C GLU A 2 9.59 -1.45 16.29
N ARG A 3 9.56 -0.17 15.90
CA ARG A 3 8.33 0.64 15.90
C ARG A 3 7.22 0.07 15.01
N ALA A 4 7.54 -0.43 13.82
CA ALA A 4 6.57 -1.05 12.92
C ALA A 4 5.98 -2.33 13.52
N ILE A 5 6.81 -3.15 14.17
CA ILE A 5 6.38 -4.36 14.90
C ILE A 5 5.50 -4.00 16.10
N TYR A 6 5.86 -2.95 16.85
CA TYR A 6 5.01 -2.45 17.93
C TYR A 6 3.64 -2.02 17.41
N LEU A 7 3.59 -1.26 16.31
CA LEU A 7 2.34 -0.83 15.69
C LEU A 7 1.49 -2.02 15.20
N SER A 8 2.12 -3.08 14.69
CA SER A 8 1.42 -4.29 14.25
C SER A 8 0.77 -5.03 15.43
N ARG A 9 1.46 -5.08 16.59
CA ARG A 9 0.90 -5.58 17.85
C ARG A 9 -0.30 -4.73 18.30
N VAL A 10 -0.19 -3.40 18.23
CA VAL A 10 -1.30 -2.50 18.57
C VAL A 10 -2.52 -2.82 17.71
N ALA A 11 -2.35 -3.02 16.41
CA ALA A 11 -3.45 -3.33 15.49
C ALA A 11 -4.14 -4.66 15.82
N GLY A 12 -3.38 -5.76 15.85
CA GLY A 12 -3.95 -7.10 15.93
C GLY A 12 -4.27 -7.57 17.35
N LEU A 13 -3.42 -7.25 18.32
CA LEU A 13 -3.50 -7.85 19.66
C LEU A 13 -4.16 -6.92 20.69
N GLU A 14 -3.91 -5.61 20.60
CA GLU A 14 -4.36 -4.65 21.63
C GLU A 14 -5.70 -4.01 21.26
N LYS A 15 -5.75 -3.34 20.10
CA LYS A 15 -6.95 -2.61 19.65
C LYS A 15 -7.87 -3.44 18.76
N ARG A 16 -7.37 -4.53 18.18
CA ARG A 16 -8.11 -5.43 17.26
C ARG A 16 -8.76 -4.66 16.10
N THR A 17 -8.04 -3.71 15.54
CA THR A 17 -8.49 -2.86 14.42
C THR A 17 -8.33 -3.55 13.07
N GLY A 18 -7.62 -4.68 13.02
CA GLY A 18 -7.42 -5.52 11.85
C GLY A 18 -6.31 -6.55 12.08
N GLY A 19 -5.67 -7.02 11.01
CA GLY A 19 -4.52 -7.94 11.10
C GLY A 19 -3.27 -7.31 11.72
N CYS A 20 -2.29 -8.14 12.08
CA CYS A 20 -1.03 -7.72 12.71
C CYS A 20 -0.08 -7.04 11.71
N PHE A 21 -0.45 -5.86 11.21
CA PHE A 21 0.36 -5.08 10.26
C PHE A 21 0.56 -3.65 10.77
N GLY A 22 1.82 -3.22 10.78
CA GLY A 22 2.23 -1.88 11.18
C GLY A 22 3.42 -1.42 10.33
N ALA A 23 3.51 -0.12 10.08
CA ALA A 23 4.55 0.47 9.26
C ALA A 23 4.92 1.89 9.70
N VAL A 24 6.14 2.30 9.36
CA VAL A 24 6.62 3.68 9.51
C VAL A 24 7.38 4.12 8.28
N VAL A 25 7.22 5.37 7.89
CA VAL A 25 8.01 6.03 6.84
C VAL A 25 9.08 6.89 7.51
N VAL A 26 10.33 6.76 7.06
CA VAL A 26 11.49 7.45 7.62
C VAL A 26 12.14 8.32 6.55
N LYS A 27 12.51 9.55 6.90
CA LYS A 27 13.31 10.46 6.08
C LYS A 27 14.37 11.11 6.96
N ASN A 28 15.64 11.06 6.54
CA ASN A 28 16.77 11.61 7.31
C ASN A 28 16.77 11.15 8.79
N ASP A 29 16.68 9.83 9.00
CA ASP A 29 16.63 9.17 10.32
C ASP A 29 15.48 9.59 11.25
N LYS A 30 14.46 10.27 10.71
CA LYS A 30 13.26 10.66 11.46
C LYS A 30 12.03 9.97 10.90
N ILE A 31 11.19 9.44 11.79
CA ILE A 31 9.86 8.96 11.41
C ILE A 31 9.03 10.16 10.98
N VAL A 32 8.61 10.15 9.72
CA VAL A 32 7.76 11.18 9.10
C VAL A 32 6.34 10.69 8.88
N GLY A 33 6.04 9.40 9.07
CA GLY A 33 4.67 8.89 9.08
C GLY A 33 4.58 7.54 9.78
N GLU A 34 3.46 7.27 10.43
CA GLU A 34 3.17 6.00 11.10
C GLU A 34 1.79 5.47 10.68
N GLY A 35 1.67 4.14 10.61
CA GLY A 35 0.42 3.50 10.28
C GLY A 35 0.33 2.08 10.82
N TYR A 36 -0.90 1.64 11.07
CA TYR A 36 -1.21 0.26 11.40
C TYR A 36 -2.57 -0.12 10.81
N ASN A 37 -2.83 -1.41 10.69
CA ASN A 37 -4.03 -1.91 10.04
C ASN A 37 -5.30 -1.42 10.77
N ASN A 38 -6.19 -0.77 10.03
CA ASN A 38 -7.45 -0.20 10.51
C ASN A 38 -8.68 -0.68 9.72
N VAL A 39 -8.53 -1.81 9.01
CA VAL A 39 -9.56 -2.34 8.10
C VAL A 39 -10.88 -2.56 8.81
N MET A 40 -10.86 -3.23 9.97
CA MET A 40 -12.08 -3.59 10.68
C MET A 40 -12.67 -2.43 11.49
N SER A 41 -11.82 -1.55 12.02
CA SER A 41 -12.28 -0.42 12.83
C SER A 41 -12.95 0.68 12.01
N HIS A 42 -12.62 0.81 10.73
CA HIS A 42 -13.13 1.87 9.85
C HIS A 42 -13.94 1.36 8.66
N ASN A 43 -14.12 0.04 8.52
CA ASN A 43 -14.75 -0.58 7.36
C ASN A 43 -14.10 -0.14 6.03
N ASP A 44 -12.78 0.02 6.02
CA ASP A 44 -11.99 0.39 4.84
C ASP A 44 -11.00 -0.74 4.50
N PRO A 45 -11.29 -1.57 3.49
CA PRO A 45 -10.40 -2.69 3.12
C PRO A 45 -9.02 -2.23 2.63
N THR A 46 -8.84 -0.95 2.32
CA THR A 46 -7.55 -0.40 1.88
C THR A 46 -6.67 0.09 3.02
N TRP A 47 -7.19 0.17 4.26
CA TRP A 47 -6.50 0.82 5.38
C TRP A 47 -5.46 -0.09 6.06
N HIS A 48 -4.53 -0.60 5.25
CA HIS A 48 -3.37 -1.34 5.70
C HIS A 48 -2.35 -0.42 6.40
N GLY A 49 -1.43 -1.01 7.16
CA GLY A 49 -0.44 -0.25 7.93
C GLY A 49 0.45 0.62 7.05
N GLU A 50 0.88 0.10 5.90
CA GLU A 50 1.70 0.79 4.92
C GLU A 50 0.93 1.95 4.26
N ILE A 51 -0.33 1.71 3.89
CA ILE A 51 -1.21 2.75 3.32
C ILE A 51 -1.41 3.88 4.35
N GLY A 52 -1.67 3.55 5.61
CA GLY A 52 -1.78 4.53 6.69
C GLY A 52 -0.50 5.34 6.87
N ALA A 53 0.66 4.68 6.90
CA ALA A 53 1.95 5.33 7.09
C ALA A 53 2.33 6.25 5.91
N ILE A 54 2.03 5.84 4.68
CA ILE A 54 2.22 6.66 3.47
C ILE A 54 1.29 7.87 3.50
N ARG A 55 0.01 7.70 3.82
CA ARG A 55 -0.96 8.80 3.94
C ARG A 55 -0.51 9.83 4.97
N ASP A 56 -0.11 9.38 6.17
CA ASP A 56 0.38 10.24 7.25
C ASP A 56 1.67 10.98 6.85
N ALA A 57 2.62 10.29 6.22
CA ALA A 57 3.86 10.90 5.74
C ALA A 57 3.63 11.96 4.67
N SER A 58 2.78 11.67 3.67
CA SER A 58 2.45 12.61 2.61
C SER A 58 1.77 13.87 3.14
N GLN A 59 0.88 13.73 4.13
CA GLN A 59 0.24 14.88 4.78
C GLN A 59 1.24 15.72 5.57
N ARG A 60 2.09 15.09 6.39
CA ARG A 60 3.09 15.81 7.21
C ARG A 60 4.15 16.51 6.39
N LEU A 61 4.53 15.95 5.23
CA LEU A 61 5.51 16.54 4.33
C LEU A 61 4.88 17.45 3.28
N GLY A 62 3.55 17.51 3.20
CA GLY A 62 2.83 18.33 2.22
C GLY A 62 3.10 17.93 0.77
N THR A 63 3.35 16.64 0.49
CA THR A 63 3.69 16.16 -0.85
C THR A 63 3.21 14.72 -1.08
N PRO A 64 2.72 14.38 -2.28
CA PRO A 64 2.43 12.99 -2.66
C PRO A 64 3.70 12.18 -2.98
N HIS A 65 4.86 12.84 -3.11
CA HIS A 65 6.13 12.19 -3.46
C HIS A 65 7.05 12.08 -2.26
N LEU A 66 7.23 10.86 -1.80
CA LEU A 66 8.07 10.46 -0.69
C LEU A 66 9.46 10.01 -1.15
N ARG A 67 10.02 10.66 -2.19
CA ARG A 67 11.41 10.45 -2.60
C ARG A 67 12.36 10.77 -1.45
N GLY A 68 13.41 9.98 -1.30
CA GLY A 68 14.33 10.03 -0.17
C GLY A 68 13.77 9.42 1.12
N CYS A 69 12.54 8.89 1.11
CA CYS A 69 11.98 8.18 2.24
C CYS A 69 12.19 6.67 2.12
N VAL A 70 12.28 6.02 3.27
CA VAL A 70 12.37 4.57 3.44
C VAL A 70 11.15 4.09 4.21
N LEU A 71 10.46 3.07 3.69
CA LEU A 71 9.40 2.39 4.42
C LEU A 71 9.99 1.25 5.26
N TYR A 72 9.63 1.20 6.53
CA TYR A 72 9.81 0.03 7.38
C TYR A 72 8.44 -0.54 7.71
N THR A 73 8.17 -1.78 7.31
CA THR A 73 6.89 -2.46 7.55
C THR A 73 7.11 -3.75 8.33
N SER A 74 6.17 -4.13 9.19
CA SER A 74 6.26 -5.35 9.98
C SER A 74 6.18 -6.61 9.13
N SER A 75 5.64 -6.51 7.92
CA SER A 75 5.51 -7.62 6.98
C SER A 75 5.77 -7.16 5.54
N GLU A 76 6.20 -8.07 4.68
CA GLU A 76 6.35 -7.86 3.25
C GLU A 76 5.06 -7.25 2.66
N PRO A 77 5.14 -6.14 1.91
CA PRO A 77 3.95 -5.48 1.39
C PRO A 77 3.15 -6.39 0.45
N CYS A 78 1.84 -6.47 0.66
CA CYS A 78 0.91 -7.05 -0.32
C CYS A 78 0.89 -6.24 -1.64
N PRO A 79 0.30 -6.75 -2.73
CA PRO A 79 0.29 -6.04 -4.02
C PRO A 79 -0.28 -4.61 -3.96
N MET A 80 -1.31 -4.37 -3.16
CA MET A 80 -1.88 -3.04 -2.96
C MET A 80 -0.87 -2.09 -2.31
N CYS A 81 -0.26 -2.51 -1.19
CA CYS A 81 0.72 -1.71 -0.46
C CYS A 81 1.99 -1.48 -1.29
N MET A 82 2.42 -2.49 -2.06
CA MET A 82 3.54 -2.37 -2.99
C MET A 82 3.24 -1.35 -4.09
N GLY A 83 2.05 -1.42 -4.70
CA GLY A 83 1.59 -0.42 -5.67
C GLY A 83 1.58 0.99 -5.10
N ALA A 84 1.12 1.17 -3.86
CA ALA A 84 1.15 2.46 -3.18
C ALA A 84 2.58 2.98 -2.95
N CYS A 85 3.55 2.12 -2.66
CA CYS A 85 4.95 2.50 -2.55
C CYS A 85 5.50 3.05 -3.89
N TYR A 86 5.16 2.41 -5.01
CA TYR A 86 5.54 2.88 -6.35
C TYR A 86 4.94 4.24 -6.70
N TRP A 87 3.66 4.46 -6.38
CA TRP A 87 3.00 5.75 -6.57
C TRP A 87 3.59 6.85 -5.69
N ALA A 88 3.85 6.52 -4.42
CA ALA A 88 4.47 7.44 -3.47
C ALA A 88 5.95 7.70 -3.74
N ARG A 89 6.61 6.97 -4.65
CA ARG A 89 8.05 7.08 -4.93
C ARG A 89 8.93 6.81 -3.70
N ILE A 90 8.57 5.82 -2.89
CA ILE A 90 9.43 5.34 -1.79
C ILE A 90 10.71 4.74 -2.38
N ASP A 91 11.87 5.13 -1.85
CA ASP A 91 13.17 4.72 -2.41
C ASP A 91 13.58 3.31 -1.98
N LYS A 92 13.14 2.87 -0.79
CA LYS A 92 13.53 1.60 -0.20
C LYS A 92 12.49 1.09 0.78
N ILE A 93 12.34 -0.22 0.83
CA ILE A 93 11.46 -0.93 1.76
C ILE A 93 12.31 -1.92 2.58
N PHE A 94 12.14 -1.90 3.89
CA PHE A 94 12.58 -2.95 4.79
C PHE A 94 11.34 -3.62 5.40
N TYR A 95 11.31 -4.95 5.39
CA TYR A 95 10.24 -5.75 5.99
C TYR A 95 10.80 -6.78 6.96
N ALA A 96 9.98 -7.24 7.93
CA ALA A 96 10.40 -8.22 8.92
C ALA A 96 9.85 -9.63 8.61
N THR A 97 8.53 -9.82 8.59
CA THR A 97 7.93 -11.10 8.21
C THR A 97 7.69 -11.18 6.70
N THR A 98 7.70 -12.39 6.16
CA THR A 98 7.45 -12.69 4.74
C THR A 98 5.96 -12.94 4.48
N ALA A 99 5.54 -12.92 3.21
CA ALA A 99 4.19 -13.34 2.83
C ALA A 99 3.86 -14.78 3.28
N LYS A 100 4.87 -15.66 3.37
CA LYS A 100 4.71 -17.04 3.85
C LYS A 100 4.39 -17.09 5.34
N ASP A 101 5.10 -16.32 6.16
CA ASP A 101 4.82 -16.22 7.61
C ASP A 101 3.39 -15.71 7.85
N VAL A 102 2.96 -14.74 7.05
CA VAL A 102 1.61 -14.18 7.09
C VAL A 102 0.55 -15.21 6.71
N LYS A 103 0.79 -16.01 5.67
CA LYS A 103 -0.11 -17.09 5.26
C LYS A 103 -0.19 -18.19 6.32
N GLU A 104 0.95 -18.63 6.84
CA GLU A 104 1.04 -19.72 7.81
C GLU A 104 0.43 -19.36 9.17
N HIS A 105 0.74 -18.16 9.69
CA HIS A 105 0.36 -17.78 11.06
C HIS A 105 -0.82 -16.81 11.11
N GLY A 106 -0.96 -15.93 10.11
CA GLY A 106 -2.05 -14.95 10.02
C GLY A 106 -3.23 -15.41 9.17
N ARG A 107 -3.05 -16.42 8.32
CA ARG A 107 -4.04 -16.94 7.36
C ARG A 107 -4.56 -15.86 6.40
N PHE A 108 -3.68 -14.95 5.98
CA PHE A 108 -3.97 -14.00 4.91
C PHE A 108 -3.39 -14.49 3.57
N GLU A 109 -3.98 -14.01 2.48
CA GLU A 109 -3.79 -14.50 1.11
C GLU A 109 -2.80 -13.64 0.30
N ASP A 110 -1.93 -12.86 0.96
CA ASP A 110 -1.07 -11.86 0.32
C ASP A 110 -0.22 -12.43 -0.83
N GLU A 111 0.34 -13.64 -0.65
CA GLU A 111 1.09 -14.37 -1.68
C GLU A 111 0.20 -14.77 -2.88
N ASP A 112 -1.03 -15.19 -2.61
CA ASP A 112 -1.97 -15.65 -3.64
C ASP A 112 -2.39 -14.48 -4.55
N PHE A 113 -2.49 -13.26 -4.01
CA PHE A 113 -2.77 -12.07 -4.81
C PHE A 113 -1.66 -11.76 -5.82
N TYR A 114 -0.38 -11.93 -5.45
CA TYR A 114 0.71 -11.73 -6.40
C TYR A 114 0.60 -12.67 -7.62
N ALA A 115 0.19 -13.93 -7.39
CA ALA A 115 -0.05 -14.88 -8.47
C ALA A 115 -1.22 -14.44 -9.38
N GLU A 116 -2.29 -13.88 -8.82
CA GLU A 116 -3.41 -13.34 -9.61
C GLU A 116 -2.99 -12.16 -10.49
N PHE A 117 -2.16 -11.24 -10.00
CA PHE A 117 -1.71 -10.09 -10.80
C PHE A 117 -0.84 -10.49 -11.98
N ALA A 118 -0.17 -11.64 -11.93
CA ALA A 118 0.64 -12.17 -13.03
C ALA A 118 -0.20 -12.76 -14.18
N LYS A 119 -1.49 -13.08 -13.94
CA LYS A 119 -2.41 -13.60 -14.96
C LYS A 119 -2.89 -12.49 -15.90
N PRO A 120 -3.24 -12.82 -17.16
CA PRO A 120 -4.03 -11.92 -18.02
C PRO A 120 -5.27 -11.41 -17.28
N PRO A 121 -5.69 -10.14 -17.46
CA PRO A 121 -6.79 -9.56 -16.68
C PRO A 121 -8.10 -10.35 -16.72
N ALA A 122 -8.43 -10.97 -17.86
CA ALA A 122 -9.64 -11.79 -18.01
C ALA A 122 -9.56 -13.16 -17.32
N ASP A 123 -8.37 -13.66 -17.02
CA ASP A 123 -8.13 -15.01 -16.45
C ASP A 123 -7.94 -14.99 -14.92
N ARG A 124 -8.04 -13.81 -14.30
CA ARG A 124 -7.98 -13.64 -12.85
C ARG A 124 -9.23 -14.20 -12.19
N ASN A 125 -9.14 -14.55 -10.90
CA ASN A 125 -10.30 -14.94 -10.08
C ASN A 125 -11.36 -13.82 -10.02
N ILE A 126 -10.94 -12.58 -10.22
CA ILE A 126 -11.81 -11.43 -10.49
C ILE A 126 -11.53 -10.98 -11.93
N PRO A 127 -12.28 -11.49 -12.93
CA PRO A 127 -12.06 -11.15 -14.32
C PRO A 127 -12.25 -9.66 -14.58
N ALA A 128 -11.23 -9.01 -15.12
CA ALA A 128 -11.33 -7.64 -15.63
C ALA A 128 -11.51 -7.68 -17.15
N ILE A 129 -12.69 -7.25 -17.60
CA ILE A 129 -13.09 -7.27 -19.01
C ILE A 129 -13.00 -5.85 -19.58
N GLU A 130 -12.30 -5.69 -20.69
CA GLU A 130 -12.23 -4.42 -21.40
C GLU A 130 -13.58 -4.09 -22.05
N PHE A 131 -14.08 -2.87 -21.84
CA PHE A 131 -15.37 -2.42 -22.35
C PHE A 131 -15.36 -0.90 -22.57
N MET A 132 -15.99 -0.42 -23.65
CA MET A 132 -16.04 1.01 -24.04
C MET A 132 -14.67 1.70 -24.15
N ARG A 133 -13.69 0.98 -24.73
CA ARG A 133 -12.30 1.46 -24.85
C ARG A 133 -12.21 2.75 -25.66
N ASP A 134 -12.93 2.83 -26.78
CA ASP A 134 -12.81 3.96 -27.70
C ASP A 134 -13.30 5.26 -27.07
N GLU A 135 -14.36 5.23 -26.26
CA GLU A 135 -14.84 6.37 -25.48
C GLU A 135 -13.85 6.77 -24.39
N ALA A 136 -13.29 5.79 -23.66
CA ALA A 136 -12.32 6.05 -22.60
C ALA A 136 -10.99 6.63 -23.14
N VAL A 137 -10.52 6.17 -24.29
CA VAL A 137 -9.29 6.67 -24.91
C VAL A 137 -9.41 8.14 -25.31
N LYS A 138 -10.57 8.58 -25.80
CA LYS A 138 -10.80 10.01 -26.13
C LYS A 138 -10.59 10.92 -24.92
N VAL A 139 -11.04 10.51 -23.72
CA VAL A 139 -10.79 11.27 -22.48
C VAL A 139 -9.29 11.38 -22.19
N TRP A 140 -8.53 10.31 -22.43
CA TRP A 140 -7.08 10.33 -22.28
C TRP A 140 -6.36 11.18 -23.34
N GLU A 141 -6.87 11.22 -24.58
CA GLU A 141 -6.36 12.11 -25.63
C GLU A 141 -6.59 13.58 -25.25
N GLU A 142 -7.79 13.91 -24.75
CA GLU A 142 -8.12 15.25 -24.25
C GLU A 142 -7.19 15.65 -23.08
N PHE A 143 -7.06 14.80 -22.05
CA PHE A 143 -6.11 15.00 -20.96
C PHE A 143 -4.67 15.12 -21.47
N GLY A 144 -4.32 14.37 -22.51
CA GLY A 144 -3.05 14.40 -23.21
C GLY A 144 -2.75 15.74 -23.89
N ALA A 145 -3.78 16.45 -24.35
CA ALA A 145 -3.66 17.74 -25.02
C ALA A 145 -3.72 18.94 -24.05
N MET A 146 -4.13 18.74 -22.79
CA MET A 146 -4.20 19.81 -21.80
C MET A 146 -2.81 20.37 -21.45
N PRO A 147 -2.56 21.68 -21.64
CA PRO A 147 -1.26 22.29 -21.37
C PRO A 147 -0.89 22.35 -19.88
N ASP A 148 -1.90 22.32 -19.00
CA ASP A 148 -1.79 22.47 -17.55
C ASP A 148 -2.24 21.22 -16.78
N ARG A 149 -2.19 20.05 -17.41
CA ARG A 149 -2.58 18.78 -16.77
C ARG A 149 -1.77 18.49 -15.52
N CYS A 150 -2.43 17.90 -14.53
CA CYS A 150 -1.78 17.44 -13.31
C CYS A 150 -0.76 16.34 -13.61
N HIS A 151 0.44 16.48 -13.04
CA HIS A 151 1.50 15.46 -13.08
C HIS A 151 1.88 15.07 -11.65
N TYR A 152 1.88 13.77 -11.36
CA TYR A 152 2.32 13.17 -10.09
C TYR A 152 2.87 11.75 -10.36
#